data_AF-A0A838TTY7-F1
#
_entry.id   AF-A0A838TTY7-F1
#
_cell.length_a   1.000
_cell.length_b   1.000
_cell.length_c   1.000
_cell.angle_alpha   90.00
_cell.angle_beta   90.00
_cell.angle_gamma   90.00
#
_symmetry.space_group_name_H-M   'P 1'
#
loop_
_entity.id
_entity.type
_entity.pdbx_description
1 polymer ?
#
loop_
_entity_poly.entity_id
_entity_poly.type
_entity_poly.pdbx_seq_one_letter_code
_entity_poly.pdbx_strand_id
1 'polypeptide(L)' 'MKILLFACMPINEYITRYGPFVINTNEEIEQSIDYYRAGVFLSP' A
#
# COMPACT_ATOMS: atom_id res chain seq x y z
N MET A 1 -25.45 1.71 -21.95
CA MET A 1 -24.44 0.99 -21.14
C MET A 1 -23.31 1.95 -20.81
N LYS A 2 -22.88 2.04 -19.54
CA LYS A 2 -21.72 2.88 -19.15
C LYS A 2 -20.55 1.94 -18.87
N ILE A 3 -19.39 2.20 -19.46
CA ILE A 3 -18.18 1.40 -19.29
C ILE A 3 -17.05 2.33 -18.82
N LEU A 4 -16.21 1.82 -17.93
CA LEU A 4 -14.91 2.40 -17.58
C LEU A 4 -13.82 1.45 -18.09
N LEU A 5 -12.86 1.99 -18.83
CA LEU A 5 -11.71 1.26 -19.35
C LEU A 5 -10.43 1.90 -18.80
N PHE A 6 -9.55 1.09 -18.22
CA PHE A 6 -8.24 1.50 -17.73
C PHE A 6 -7.16 0.62 -18.39
N ALA A 7 -6.05 1.24 -18.77
CA ALA A 7 -4.85 0.57 -19.26
C ALA A 7 -3.62 1.29 -18.71
N CYS A 8 -2.66 0.53 -18.18
CA CYS A 8 -1.48 1.05 -17.50
C CYS A 8 -0.25 0.20 -17.82
N MET A 9 0.93 0.80 -17.71
CA MET A 9 2.19 0.03 -17.70
C MET A 9 2.33 -0.70 -16.35
N PRO A 10 2.81 -1.95 -16.32
CA PRO A 10 3.12 -2.64 -15.07
C PRO A 10 4.18 -1.90 -14.28
N ILE A 11 4.00 -1.80 -12.96
CA ILE A 11 4.97 -1.18 -12.05
C ILE A 11 6.26 -1.99 -11.91
N ASN A 12 6.21 -3.31 -12.17
CA ASN A 12 7.35 -4.24 -12.09
C ASN A 12 8.12 -4.21 -10.75
N GLU A 13 7.41 -3.89 -9.66
CA GLU A 13 7.93 -3.95 -8.30
C GLU A 13 7.25 -5.06 -7.51
N TYR A 14 7.89 -5.50 -6.44
CA TYR A 14 7.24 -6.43 -5.50
C TYR A 14 6.09 -5.70 -4.79
N ILE A 15 4.94 -6.37 -4.68
CA ILE A 15 3.72 -5.81 -4.08
C ILE A 15 3.33 -6.70 -2.90
N THR A 16 3.47 -6.16 -1.69
CA THR A 16 3.00 -6.75 -0.45
C THR A 16 1.74 -6.02 0.00
N ARG A 17 0.66 -6.77 0.27
CA ARG A 17 -0.64 -6.20 0.67
C ARG A 17 -1.09 -6.77 2.00
N TYR A 18 -1.40 -5.88 2.94
CA TYR A 18 -2.02 -6.24 4.22
C TYR A 18 -3.08 -5.22 4.62
N GLY A 19 -4.36 -5.62 4.59
CA GLY A 19 -5.47 -4.73 4.91
C GLY A 19 -5.47 -3.46 4.04
N PRO A 20 -5.38 -2.26 4.64
CA PRO A 20 -5.32 -0.99 3.92
C PRO A 20 -3.91 -0.63 3.40
N PHE A 21 -2.89 -1.42 3.71
CA PHE A 21 -1.50 -1.12 3.35
C PHE A 21 -1.07 -1.90 2.11
N VAL A 22 -0.46 -1.19 1.15
CA VAL A 22 0.19 -1.74 -0.04
C VAL A 22 1.58 -1.14 -0.10
N ILE A 23 2.60 -1.97 0.12
CA ILE A 23 4.01 -1.56 0.20
C ILE A 23 4.87 -2.63 -0.46
N ASN A 24 6.14 -2.36 -0.70
CA ASN A 24 7.03 -3.31 -1.34
C ASN A 24 7.39 -4.47 -0.41
N THR A 25 7.84 -4.26 0.84
CA THR A 25 8.34 -5.36 1.71
C THR A 25 7.43 -5.72 2.89
N ASN A 26 7.70 -6.87 3.54
CA ASN A 26 6.94 -7.28 4.74
C ASN A 26 7.34 -6.45 5.97
N GLU A 27 8.62 -6.10 6.08
CA GLU A 27 9.17 -5.29 7.16
C GLU A 27 8.51 -3.90 7.20
N GLU A 28 8.32 -3.28 6.04
CA GLU A 28 7.64 -1.99 5.92
C GLU A 28 6.14 -2.08 6.26
N ILE A 29 5.48 -3.23 6.01
CA ILE A 29 4.11 -3.47 6.43
C ILE A 29 4.01 -3.50 7.95
N GLU A 30 4.90 -4.23 8.63
CA GLU A 30 4.93 -4.30 10.09
C GLU A 30 5.14 -2.91 10.71
N GLN A 31 6.12 -2.17 10.21
CA GLN A 31 6.38 -0.79 10.62
C GLN A 31 5.17 0.13 10.40
N SER A 32 4.49 0.01 9.25
CA SER A 32 3.31 0.81 8.92
C SER A 32 2.13 0.53 9.84
N ILE A 33 1.93 -0.74 10.21
CA ILE A 33 0.92 -1.14 11.18
C ILE A 33 1.24 -0.53 12.55
N ASP A 34 2.49 -0.54 12.98
CA ASP A 34 2.88 0.02 14.28
C ASP A 34 2.73 1.53 14.31
N TYR A 35 3.12 2.24 13.25
CA TYR A 35 2.86 3.68 13.14
C TYR A 35 1.38 4.03 13.08
N TYR A 36 0.57 3.21 12.40
CA TYR A 36 -0.87 3.37 12.39
C TYR A 36 -1.47 3.18 13.78
N ARG A 37 -1.04 2.14 14.51
CA ARG A 37 -1.47 1.87 15.89
C ARG A 37 -1.05 2.98 16.86
N ALA A 38 0.14 3.55 16.66
CA ALA A 38 0.65 4.65 17.47
C ALA A 38 0.01 6.01 17.10
N GLY A 39 -0.79 6.08 16.03
CA GLY A 39 -1.42 7.32 15.57
C GLY A 39 -0.45 8.32 14.93
N VAL A 40 0.76 7.87 14.55
CA VAL A 40 1.83 8.70 13.98
C VAL A 40 2.14 8.38 12.52
N PHE A 41 1.28 7.62 11.85
CA PHE A 41 1.48 7.20 10.46
C PHE A 41 1.72 8.36 9.47
N LEU A 42 1.15 9.53 9.74
CA LEU A 42 1.32 10.75 8.93
C LEU A 42 2.22 11.80 9.61
N SER A 43 2.80 11.48 10.76
CA SER A 43 3.69 12.38 11.47
C SER A 43 5.07 12.39 10.78
N PRO A 44 5.65 13.58 10.53
CA PRO A 44 7.00 13.69 9.98
C PRO A 44 8.08 13.22 10.96
#